data_AF-A0A962IKK4-F1
#
_entry.id   AF-A0A962IKK4-F1
#
_cell.length_a   1.000
_cell.length_b   1.000
_cell.length_c   1.000
_cell.angle_alpha   90.00
_cell.angle_beta   90.00
_cell.angle_gamma   90.00
#
_symmetry.space_group_name_H-M   'P 1'
#
loop_
_entity.id
_entity.type
_entity.pdbx_description
1 polymer ?
#
loop_
_entity_poly.entity_id
_entity_poly.type
_entity_poly.pdbx_seq_one_letter_code
_entity_poly.pdbx_strand_id
1 'polypeptide(L)'
;MNRFIRAASLFGLLGSLLSVSAQAAPEVQIPAGKLRGEQLGELQVYRGIPYAQPPVKTLRWQPPVPVAAWEGVREATEFGPACHQPPSRPGSIYAPAEAKKMSEDCLSLNV
;
A
#
# COMPACT_ATOMS: atom_id res chain seq x y z
N MET A 1 -75.08 -10.18 0.18
CA MET A 1 -74.07 -10.89 1.00
C MET A 1 -72.70 -10.28 0.73
N ASN A 2 -72.13 -9.74 1.80
CA ASN A 2 -70.90 -8.96 1.91
C ASN A 2 -69.68 -9.49 1.12
N ARG A 3 -68.80 -8.58 0.69
CA ARG A 3 -67.47 -8.41 1.33
C ARG A 3 -66.74 -7.15 0.84
N PHE A 4 -66.48 -6.27 1.81
CA PHE A 4 -65.55 -5.16 1.78
C PHE A 4 -64.11 -5.68 1.72
N ILE A 5 -63.23 -5.02 0.96
CA ILE A 5 -61.78 -5.10 1.18
C ILE A 5 -61.22 -3.67 1.16
N ARG A 6 -60.64 -3.27 2.30
CA ARG A 6 -59.98 -1.99 2.56
C ARG A 6 -58.56 -2.05 2.01
N ALA A 7 -58.14 -1.07 1.21
CA ALA A 7 -56.73 -0.85 0.90
C ALA A 7 -56.09 0.02 2.00
N ALA A 8 -55.10 -0.53 2.71
CA ALA A 8 -54.29 0.22 3.67
C ALA A 8 -53.03 0.72 2.96
N SER A 9 -52.94 2.02 2.75
CA SER A 9 -51.74 2.67 2.22
C SER A 9 -50.65 2.72 3.29
N LEU A 10 -49.61 1.90 3.15
CA LEU A 10 -48.38 2.03 3.93
C LEU A 10 -47.56 3.20 3.37
N PHE A 11 -47.45 4.29 4.14
CA PHE A 11 -46.47 5.35 3.94
C PHE A 11 -45.08 4.77 4.19
N GLY A 12 -44.30 4.54 3.12
CA GLY A 12 -42.91 4.12 3.21
C GLY A 12 -42.00 5.26 3.64
N LEU A 13 -41.36 5.14 4.81
CA LEU A 13 -40.22 5.98 5.19
C LEU A 13 -39.03 5.62 4.27
N LEU A 14 -38.76 6.48 3.29
CA LEU A 14 -37.54 6.43 2.49
C LEU A 14 -36.39 7.02 3.33
N GLY A 15 -35.70 6.16 4.09
CA GLY A 15 -34.44 6.53 4.75
C GLY A 15 -33.32 6.61 3.71
N SER A 16 -32.84 7.82 3.42
CA SER A 16 -31.74 8.05 2.49
C SER A 16 -30.45 7.36 2.97
N LEU A 17 -30.00 6.38 2.22
CA LEU A 17 -28.69 5.74 2.40
C LEU A 17 -27.61 6.73 1.95
N LEU A 18 -26.88 7.32 2.89
CA LEU A 18 -25.63 8.00 2.60
C LEU A 18 -24.64 6.96 2.06
N SER A 19 -24.36 7.02 0.76
CA SER A 19 -23.33 6.20 0.14
C SER A 19 -21.96 6.80 0.49
N VAL A 20 -21.20 6.13 1.35
CA VAL A 20 -19.77 6.44 1.53
C VAL A 20 -19.03 5.96 0.29
N SER A 21 -18.53 6.89 -0.51
CA SER A 21 -17.66 6.57 -1.64
C SER A 21 -16.29 6.16 -1.11
N ALA A 22 -15.93 4.89 -1.24
CA ALA A 22 -14.55 4.46 -1.04
C ALA A 22 -13.69 5.03 -2.17
N GLN A 23 -12.72 5.88 -1.86
CA GLN A 23 -11.75 6.36 -2.84
C GLN A 23 -10.95 5.16 -3.36
N ALA A 24 -10.93 4.94 -4.67
CA ALA A 24 -10.14 3.86 -5.25
C ALA A 24 -8.64 4.08 -4.97
N ALA A 25 -7.92 3.00 -4.67
CA ALA A 25 -6.48 3.05 -4.43
C ALA A 25 -5.76 3.60 -5.68
N PRO A 26 -4.84 4.58 -5.53
CA PRO A 26 -4.21 5.23 -6.66
C PRO A 26 -3.27 4.27 -7.39
N GLU A 27 -3.39 4.19 -8.72
CA GLU A 27 -2.49 3.41 -9.57
C GLU A 27 -1.68 4.32 -10.48
N VAL A 28 -0.39 4.01 -10.65
CA VAL A 28 0.52 4.76 -11.52
C VAL A 28 1.35 3.81 -12.39
N GLN A 29 1.55 4.18 -13.66
CA GLN A 29 2.44 3.48 -14.58
C GLN A 29 3.86 4.06 -14.46
N ILE A 30 4.85 3.18 -14.26
CA ILE A 30 6.27 3.53 -14.30
C ILE A 30 6.99 2.67 -15.36
N PRO A 31 8.26 2.97 -15.74
CA PRO A 31 8.97 2.17 -16.74
C PRO A 31 9.07 0.68 -16.41
N ALA A 32 9.15 0.33 -15.12
CA ALA A 32 9.26 -1.06 -14.68
C ALA A 32 7.90 -1.81 -14.55
N GLY A 33 6.76 -1.11 -14.62
CA GLY A 33 5.44 -1.73 -14.47
C GLY A 33 4.41 -0.82 -13.81
N LYS A 34 3.27 -1.38 -13.41
CA LYS A 34 2.21 -0.64 -12.71
C LYS A 34 2.34 -0.80 -11.20
N LEU A 35 2.11 0.29 -10.46
CA LEU A 35 2.09 0.33 -9.01
C LEU A 35 0.70 0.71 -8.50
N ARG A 36 0.29 0.15 -7.36
CA ARG A 36 -0.87 0.60 -6.59
C ARG A 36 -0.41 1.09 -5.22
N GLY A 37 -0.69 2.35 -4.91
CA GLY A 37 -0.35 2.99 -3.65
C GLY A 37 -1.55 3.11 -2.72
N GLU A 38 -1.42 3.98 -1.73
CA GLU A 38 -2.47 4.34 -0.78
C GLU A 38 -2.85 5.82 -0.93
N GLN A 39 -4.14 6.14 -0.83
CA GLN A 39 -4.61 7.52 -0.71
C GLN A 39 -4.66 7.92 0.77
N LEU A 40 -3.85 8.89 1.18
CA LEU A 40 -3.85 9.48 2.52
C LEU A 40 -4.22 10.96 2.45
N GLY A 41 -5.52 11.26 2.61
CA GLY A 41 -6.04 12.61 2.42
C GLY A 41 -5.83 13.06 0.97
N GLU A 42 -5.07 14.13 0.77
CA GLU A 42 -4.71 14.64 -0.56
C GLU A 42 -3.43 14.00 -1.14
N LEU A 43 -2.73 13.16 -0.36
CA LEU A 43 -1.49 12.53 -0.77
C LEU A 43 -1.73 11.16 -1.40
N GLN A 44 -1.05 10.90 -2.51
CA GLN A 44 -0.86 9.54 -3.04
C GLN A 44 0.50 9.06 -2.55
N VAL A 45 0.50 7.98 -1.78
CA VAL A 45 1.70 7.46 -1.13
C VAL A 45 2.04 6.09 -1.66
N TYR A 46 3.30 5.92 -2.05
CA TYR A 46 3.82 4.66 -2.57
C TYR A 46 5.04 4.25 -1.76
N ARG A 47 5.02 3.04 -1.20
CA ARG A 47 6.05 2.53 -0.31
C ARG A 47 6.64 1.22 -0.83
N GLY A 48 7.92 1.00 -0.54
CA GLY A 48 8.61 -0.25 -0.86
C GLY A 48 8.80 -0.51 -2.36
N ILE A 49 8.85 0.55 -3.19
CA ILE A 49 9.04 0.41 -4.65
C ILE A 49 10.49 -0.04 -4.91
N PRO A 50 10.75 -1.21 -5.50
CA PRO A 50 12.12 -1.61 -5.81
C PRO A 50 12.65 -0.81 -7.00
N TYR A 51 13.85 -0.25 -6.85
CA TYR A 51 14.54 0.48 -7.93
C TYR A 51 15.70 -0.32 -8.54
N ALA A 52 16.12 -1.39 -7.87
CA ALA A 52 17.18 -2.29 -8.32
C ALA A 52 16.85 -3.73 -7.95
N GLN A 53 17.55 -4.69 -8.55
CA GLN A 53 17.51 -6.09 -8.11
C GLN A 53 18.09 -6.24 -6.70
N PRO A 54 17.63 -7.22 -5.91
CA PRO A 54 18.17 -7.49 -4.59
C PRO A 54 19.69 -7.74 -4.64
N PRO A 55 20.53 -7.00 -3.89
CA PRO A 55 21.99 -7.14 -3.92
C PRO A 55 22.47 -8.34 -3.08
N VAL A 56 21.87 -9.51 -3.31
CA VAL A 56 22.12 -10.75 -2.59
C VAL A 56 22.96 -11.72 -3.42
N LYS A 57 23.58 -12.70 -2.75
CA LYS A 57 24.34 -13.78 -3.41
C LYS A 57 25.43 -13.19 -4.35
N THR A 58 25.39 -13.53 -5.64
CA THR A 58 26.34 -13.08 -6.66
C THR A 58 26.26 -11.58 -6.95
N LEU A 59 25.17 -10.90 -6.56
CA LEU A 59 25.01 -9.45 -6.69
C LEU A 59 25.52 -8.69 -5.45
N ARG A 60 25.91 -9.39 -4.38
CA ARG A 60 26.51 -8.74 -3.21
C ARG A 60 27.85 -8.13 -3.60
N TRP A 61 28.08 -6.88 -3.18
CA TRP A 61 29.28 -6.08 -3.52
C TRP A 61 29.43 -5.73 -4.99
N GLN A 62 28.38 -5.90 -5.80
CA GLN A 62 28.34 -5.43 -7.18
C GLN A 62 27.59 -4.10 -7.27
N PRO A 63 27.81 -3.31 -8.33
CA PRO A 63 26.95 -2.18 -8.64
C PRO A 63 25.48 -2.61 -8.75
N PRO A 64 24.52 -1.76 -8.34
CA PRO A 64 23.10 -2.07 -8.47
C PRO A 64 22.71 -2.36 -9.91
N VAL A 65 21.96 -3.44 -10.11
CA VAL A 65 21.38 -3.78 -11.43
C VAL A 65 19.94 -3.28 -11.45
N PRO A 66 19.49 -2.59 -12.52
CA PRO A 66 18.10 -2.15 -12.63
C PRO A 66 17.09 -3.27 -12.39
N VAL A 67 15.99 -2.95 -11.72
CA VAL A 67 14.90 -3.91 -11.49
C VAL A 67 14.34 -4.38 -12.83
N ALA A 68 14.05 -5.67 -12.93
CA ALA A 68 13.35 -6.21 -14.10
C ALA A 68 11.94 -5.62 -14.16
N ALA A 69 11.45 -5.37 -15.38
CA ALA A 69 10.05 -5.02 -15.56
C ALA A 69 9.15 -6.18 -15.12
N TRP A 70 7.96 -5.85 -14.62
CA TRP A 70 6.94 -6.82 -14.21
C TRP A 70 5.63 -6.59 -14.95
N GLU A 71 4.87 -7.67 -15.08
CA GLU A 71 3.50 -7.63 -15.56
C GLU A 71 2.51 -7.44 -14.40
N GLY A 72 1.32 -6.94 -14.71
CA GLY A 72 0.28 -6.69 -13.71
C GLY A 72 0.55 -5.47 -12.83
N VAL A 73 -0.08 -5.48 -11.66
CA VAL A 73 -0.03 -4.37 -10.68
C VAL A 73 0.71 -4.85 -9.44
N ARG A 74 1.75 -4.12 -9.02
CA ARG A 74 2.46 -4.35 -7.77
C ARG A 74 1.90 -3.43 -6.68
N GLU A 75 1.56 -4.02 -5.54
CA GLU A 75 1.18 -3.26 -4.35
C GLU A 75 2.40 -2.53 -3.77
N ALA A 76 2.25 -1.24 -3.51
CA ALA A 76 3.23 -0.33 -2.97
C ALA A 76 2.66 0.38 -1.74
N THR A 77 2.04 -0.38 -0.85
CA THR A 77 1.36 0.11 0.36
C THR A 77 2.16 -0.15 1.63
N GLU A 78 3.22 -0.96 1.56
CA GLU A 78 4.06 -1.34 2.70
C GLU A 78 5.51 -0.89 2.50
N PHE A 79 6.19 -0.55 3.60
CA PHE A 79 7.62 -0.26 3.55
C PHE A 79 8.42 -1.54 3.25
N GLY A 80 9.42 -1.42 2.37
CA GLY A 80 10.46 -2.43 2.23
C GLY A 80 11.33 -2.53 3.49
N PRO A 81 12.14 -3.59 3.64
CA PRO A 81 13.05 -3.72 4.76
C PRO A 81 14.15 -2.65 4.69
N ALA A 82 14.66 -2.26 5.86
CA ALA A 82 15.85 -1.42 5.94
C ALA A 82 17.09 -2.22 5.49
N CYS A 83 18.09 -1.54 4.95
CA CYS A 83 19.39 -2.16 4.72
C CYS A 83 20.04 -2.55 6.04
N HIS A 84 20.96 -3.52 5.98
CA HIS A 84 21.71 -3.95 7.16
C HIS A 84 22.42 -2.77 7.84
N GLN A 85 22.12 -2.61 9.12
CA GLN A 85 22.70 -1.62 10.02
C GLN A 85 23.09 -2.34 11.32
N PRO A 86 24.12 -1.87 12.04
CA PRO A 86 24.34 -2.29 13.41
C PRO A 86 23.11 -1.97 14.28
N PRO A 87 22.81 -2.78 15.30
CA PRO A 87 21.74 -2.45 16.22
C PRO A 87 22.02 -1.11 16.92
N SER A 88 20.97 -0.34 17.16
CA SER A 88 21.07 0.91 17.94
C SER A 88 21.56 0.60 19.35
N ARG A 89 22.37 1.51 19.92
CA ARG A 89 22.80 1.41 21.32
C ARG A 89 21.58 1.49 22.25
N PRO A 90 21.51 0.67 23.32
CA PRO A 90 20.45 0.80 24.33
C PRO A 90 20.38 2.23 24.88
N GLY A 91 19.17 2.79 24.96
CA GLY A 91 18.94 4.16 25.45
C GLY A 91 19.33 5.29 24.48
N SER A 92 19.72 4.98 23.25
CA SER A 92 19.97 6.01 22.22
C SER A 92 18.67 6.71 21.84
N ILE A 93 18.71 8.05 21.70
CA ILE A 93 17.60 8.84 21.14
C ILE A 93 17.32 8.50 19.67
N TYR A 94 18.27 7.84 19.00
CA TYR A 94 18.13 7.36 17.62
C TYR A 94 17.70 5.90 17.55
N ALA A 95 17.50 5.23 18.69
CA ALA A 95 16.93 3.88 18.68
C ALA A 95 15.46 3.96 18.23
N PRO A 96 15.05 3.17 17.24
CA PRO A 96 13.64 3.14 16.86
C PRO A 96 12.82 2.52 18.00
N ALA A 97 11.58 2.98 18.14
CA ALA A 97 10.64 2.42 19.13
C ALA A 97 10.43 0.91 18.93
N GLU A 98 10.52 0.44 17.68
CA GLU A 98 10.45 -0.96 17.29
C GLU A 98 11.62 -1.32 16.36
N ALA A 99 12.11 -2.57 16.47
CA ALA A 99 13.16 -3.04 15.59
C ALA A 99 12.66 -3.11 14.14
N LYS A 100 13.28 -2.34 13.25
CA LYS A 100 12.98 -2.40 11.81
C LYS A 100 13.43 -3.75 11.25
N LYS A 101 12.58 -4.37 10.42
CA LYS A 101 12.99 -5.53 9.60
C LYS A 101 14.17 -5.11 8.72
N MET A 102 15.30 -5.78 8.87
CA MET A 102 16.49 -5.58 8.04
C MET A 102 16.67 -6.74 7.06
N SER A 103 17.20 -6.44 5.87
CA SER A 103 17.51 -7.42 4.83
C SER A 103 18.62 -6.89 3.92
N GLU A 104 19.35 -7.78 3.23
CA GLU A 104 20.16 -7.38 2.07
C GLU A 104 19.28 -6.99 0.87
N ASP A 105 18.08 -7.55 0.75
CA ASP A 105 17.05 -7.12 -0.21
C ASP A 105 16.37 -5.83 0.25
N CYS A 106 17.10 -4.71 0.23
CA CYS A 106 16.67 -3.42 0.80
C CYS A 106 16.62 -2.26 -0.20
N LEU A 107 16.89 -2.51 -1.49
CA LEU A 107 16.98 -1.46 -2.52
C LEU A 107 15.59 -1.03 -3.00
N SER A 108 14.85 -0.40 -2.08
CA SER A 108 13.53 0.15 -2.31
C SER A 108 13.46 1.64 -1.94
N LEU A 109 12.48 2.33 -2.50
CA LEU A 109 12.20 3.74 -2.22
C LEU A 109 10.71 3.94 -1.93
N ASN A 110 10.41 5.12 -1.38
CA ASN A 110 9.04 5.57 -1.12
C ASN A 110 8.85 6.93 -1.79
N VAL A 111 7.66 7.17 -2.35
CA VAL A 111 7.24 8.42 -3.00
C VAL A 111 5.99 8.94 -2.30
#